data_AF-A0A8H6H717-F1
#
_entry.id   AF-A0A8H6H717-F1
#
_cell.length_a   1.000
_cell.length_b   1.000
_cell.length_c   1.000
_cell.angle_alpha   90.00
_cell.angle_beta   90.00
_cell.angle_gamma   90.00
#
_symmetry.space_group_name_H-M   'P 1'
#
loop_
_entity.id
_entity.type
_entity.pdbx_description
1 polymer ?
#
loop_
_entity_poly.entity_id
_entity_poly.type
_entity_poly.pdbx_seq_one_letter_code
_entity_poly.pdbx_strand_id
1 'polypeptide(L)'
;MTSTSISSLDPRLYVVKLGKLCDEGLAISKDIVESIHNQTEFDATKYSSAEFNIASIQLQAPSDDPRELFEVWSMMLEETRVAAGVAVQSYLMFGQRLSPIFQLEEERAAKLLAEQFERFAAEHGSQMSGFRLDDAPGVKSIFTEIENILSEESSRISQALLRTHWDIAVEELGKELPNIVVNLKQIASALKTYETNITQVRP
;
A
#
# COMPACT_ATOMS: atom_id res chain seq x y z
N MET A 1 7.63 19.45 -9.51
CA MET A 1 8.01 18.27 -8.71
C MET A 1 8.60 17.25 -9.67
N THR A 2 9.81 16.75 -9.40
CA THR A 2 10.44 15.70 -10.21
C THR A 2 9.73 14.38 -9.92
N SER A 3 8.99 13.85 -10.90
CA SER A 3 8.37 12.52 -10.81
C SER A 3 9.47 11.49 -10.55
N THR A 4 9.34 10.71 -9.48
CA THR A 4 10.31 9.68 -9.11
C THR A 4 9.90 8.40 -9.82
N SER A 5 10.69 7.93 -10.79
CA SER A 5 10.37 6.68 -11.47
C SER A 5 10.48 5.49 -10.50
N ILE A 6 9.59 4.50 -10.64
CA ILE A 6 9.70 3.22 -9.92
C ILE A 6 11.07 2.57 -10.15
N SER A 7 11.69 2.79 -11.31
CA SER A 7 13.01 2.24 -11.64
C SER A 7 14.15 2.71 -10.72
N SER A 8 14.03 3.91 -10.12
CA SER A 8 15.03 4.50 -9.21
C SER A 8 14.63 4.46 -7.74
N LEU A 9 13.46 3.92 -7.44
CA LEU A 9 12.93 3.78 -6.10
C LEU A 9 13.68 2.68 -5.33
N ASP A 10 13.88 2.89 -4.02
CA ASP A 10 14.40 1.84 -3.13
C ASP A 10 13.23 1.07 -2.48
N PRO A 11 12.82 -0.09 -3.04
CA PRO A 11 11.70 -0.88 -2.51
C PRO A 11 11.92 -1.36 -1.07
N ARG A 12 13.18 -1.42 -0.59
CA ARG A 12 13.50 -1.84 0.78
C ARG A 12 12.93 -0.88 1.82
N LEU A 13 12.74 0.39 1.46
CA LEU A 13 12.09 1.37 2.33
C LEU A 13 10.66 0.95 2.68
N TYR A 14 9.90 0.44 1.70
CA TYR A 14 8.52 -0.01 1.91
C TYR A 14 8.46 -1.32 2.68
N VAL A 15 9.42 -2.22 2.46
CA VAL A 15 9.57 -3.44 3.29
C VAL A 15 9.75 -3.06 4.76
N VAL A 16 10.64 -2.11 5.05
CA VAL A 16 10.90 -1.67 6.43
C VAL A 16 9.70 -0.93 7.02
N LYS A 17 9.10 0.02 6.27
CA LYS A 17 7.93 0.79 6.71
C LYS A 17 6.74 -0.13 7.05
N LEU A 18 6.39 -1.04 6.15
CA LEU A 18 5.29 -1.99 6.34
C LEU A 18 5.59 -3.00 7.44
N GLY A 19 6.85 -3.44 7.57
CA GLY A 19 7.29 -4.31 8.66
C GLY A 19 7.07 -3.65 10.03
N LYS A 20 7.49 -2.39 10.19
CA LYS A 20 7.27 -1.63 11.43
C LYS A 20 5.79 -1.48 11.79
N LEU A 21 4.95 -1.14 10.81
CA LEU A 21 3.49 -1.07 11.01
C LEU A 21 2.92 -2.42 11.46
N CYS A 22 3.40 -3.52 10.86
CA CYS A 22 2.97 -4.85 11.24
C CYS A 22 3.40 -5.20 12.67
N ASP A 23 4.66 -4.96 13.01
CA ASP A 23 5.21 -5.26 14.34
C ASP A 23 4.49 -4.46 15.43
N GLU A 24 4.23 -3.17 15.18
CA GLU A 24 3.51 -2.31 16.11
C GLU A 24 2.05 -2.77 16.32
N GLY A 25 1.31 -3.03 15.22
CA GLY A 25 -0.07 -3.52 15.32
C GLY A 25 -0.18 -4.88 16.03
N LEU A 26 0.81 -5.75 15.84
CA LEU A 26 0.89 -7.03 16.55
C LEU A 26 1.25 -6.87 18.02
N ALA A 27 2.14 -5.94 18.36
CA ALA A 27 2.50 -5.64 19.75
C ALA A 27 1.29 -5.11 20.53
N ILE A 28 0.55 -4.17 19.95
CA ILE A 28 -0.68 -3.62 20.56
C ILE A 28 -1.72 -4.72 20.76
N SER A 29 -1.95 -5.55 19.73
CA SER A 29 -2.88 -6.68 19.83
C SER A 29 -2.52 -7.62 21.00
N LYS A 30 -1.22 -7.90 21.19
CA LYS A 30 -0.74 -8.77 22.28
C LYS A 30 -0.99 -8.14 23.64
N ASP A 31 -0.64 -6.87 23.84
CA ASP A 31 -0.86 -6.17 25.11
C ASP A 31 -2.36 -6.09 25.47
N ILE A 32 -3.25 -5.91 24.50
CA ILE A 32 -4.71 -5.97 24.73
C ILE A 32 -5.13 -7.37 25.18
N VAL A 33 -4.69 -8.42 24.48
CA VAL A 33 -5.01 -9.82 24.83
C VAL A 33 -4.46 -10.20 26.20
N GLU A 34 -3.24 -9.79 26.54
CA GLU A 34 -2.66 -10.00 27.86
C GLU A 34 -3.47 -9.28 28.95
N SER A 35 -3.97 -8.07 28.67
CA SER A 35 -4.84 -7.32 29.59
C SER A 35 -6.17 -8.06 29.83
N ILE A 36 -6.78 -8.62 28.78
CA ILE A 36 -7.97 -9.47 28.88
C ILE A 36 -7.69 -10.70 29.75
N HIS A 37 -6.57 -11.40 29.50
CA HIS A 37 -6.22 -12.63 30.20
C HIS A 37 -5.96 -12.39 31.69
N ASN A 38 -5.21 -11.32 32.00
CA ASN A 38 -4.81 -10.97 33.35
C ASN A 38 -5.89 -10.21 34.13
N GLN A 39 -7.00 -9.82 33.47
CA GLN A 39 -8.06 -8.97 34.03
C GLN A 39 -7.50 -7.64 34.55
N THR A 40 -6.60 -7.03 33.77
CA THR A 40 -5.97 -5.74 34.06
C THR A 40 -6.41 -4.68 33.07
N GLU A 41 -6.25 -3.41 33.43
CA GLU A 41 -6.44 -2.29 32.51
C GLU A 41 -5.35 -2.30 31.43
N PHE A 42 -5.72 -1.92 30.20
CA PHE A 42 -4.79 -1.72 29.10
C PHE A 42 -4.21 -0.30 29.13
N ASP A 43 -2.89 -0.18 29.17
CA ASP A 43 -2.18 1.11 29.17
C ASP A 43 -1.87 1.59 27.75
N ALA A 44 -2.79 2.36 27.17
CA ALA A 44 -2.61 2.96 25.85
C ALA A 44 -1.52 4.03 25.77
N THR A 45 -1.07 4.58 26.90
CA THR A 45 -0.07 5.67 26.87
C THR A 45 1.27 5.21 26.32
N LYS A 46 1.55 3.90 26.41
CA LYS A 46 2.68 3.21 25.76
C LYS A 46 2.74 3.41 24.25
N TYR A 47 1.58 3.66 23.61
CA TYR A 47 1.43 3.77 22.16
C TYR A 47 1.04 5.19 21.74
N SER A 48 1.33 6.19 22.56
CA SER A 48 0.99 7.60 22.27
C SER A 48 1.70 8.19 21.04
N SER A 49 2.80 7.59 20.60
CA SER A 49 3.54 7.94 19.37
C SER A 49 3.39 6.92 18.25
N ALA A 50 2.43 6.00 18.37
CA ALA A 50 2.23 4.93 17.42
C ALA A 50 1.73 5.46 16.06
N GLU A 51 2.05 4.73 15.01
CA GLU A 51 1.49 4.88 13.66
C GLU A 51 -0.02 4.57 13.63
N PHE A 52 -0.52 3.94 14.71
CA PHE A 52 -1.93 3.76 15.04
C PHE A 52 -2.38 4.71 16.16
N ASN A 53 -3.54 5.35 15.99
CA ASN A 53 -4.11 6.26 16.98
C ASN A 53 -4.94 5.51 18.03
N ILE A 54 -4.26 4.80 18.93
CA ILE A 54 -4.90 3.99 19.98
C ILE A 54 -5.79 4.82 20.90
N ALA A 55 -5.42 6.06 21.19
CA ALA A 55 -6.25 6.95 22.01
C ALA A 55 -7.61 7.22 21.35
N SER A 56 -7.65 7.44 20.03
CA SER A 56 -8.92 7.56 19.29
C SER A 56 -9.73 6.26 19.33
N ILE A 57 -9.06 5.12 19.17
CA ILE A 57 -9.71 3.81 19.18
C ILE A 57 -10.31 3.48 20.57
N GLN A 58 -9.62 3.82 21.65
CA GLN A 58 -10.16 3.66 23.01
C GLN A 58 -11.42 4.50 23.25
N LEU A 59 -11.46 5.72 22.72
CA LEU A 59 -12.67 6.57 22.83
C LEU A 59 -13.89 5.99 22.09
N GLN A 60 -13.67 5.05 21.16
CA GLN A 60 -14.73 4.34 20.46
C GLN A 60 -15.19 3.08 21.19
N ALA A 61 -14.43 2.58 22.17
CA ALA A 61 -14.85 1.46 23.00
C ALA A 61 -16.00 1.91 23.93
N PRO A 62 -17.13 1.17 24.00
CA PRO A 62 -18.27 1.52 24.85
C PRO A 62 -17.95 1.55 26.35
N SER A 63 -16.92 0.84 26.78
CA SER A 63 -16.42 0.77 28.16
C SER A 63 -14.90 0.62 28.21
N ASP A 64 -14.33 0.77 29.41
CA ASP A 64 -12.91 0.46 29.67
C ASP A 64 -12.61 -1.05 29.68
N ASP A 65 -13.53 -1.92 29.23
CA ASP A 65 -13.31 -3.36 29.10
C ASP A 65 -12.32 -3.65 27.94
N PRO A 66 -11.15 -4.27 28.22
CA PRO A 66 -10.19 -4.66 27.19
C PRO A 66 -10.78 -5.55 26.08
N ARG A 67 -11.88 -6.27 26.32
CA ARG A 67 -12.57 -7.08 25.30
C ARG A 67 -13.25 -6.23 24.24
N GLU A 68 -13.95 -5.19 24.65
CA GLU A 68 -14.61 -4.27 23.71
C GLU A 68 -13.57 -3.47 22.93
N LEU A 69 -12.49 -3.05 23.60
CA LEU A 69 -11.34 -2.45 22.93
C LEU A 69 -10.75 -3.38 21.87
N PHE A 70 -10.60 -4.68 22.18
CA PHE A 70 -10.08 -5.67 21.23
C PHE A 70 -10.98 -5.81 19.99
N GLU A 71 -12.30 -5.73 20.15
CA GLU A 71 -13.24 -5.78 19.02
C GLU A 71 -13.05 -4.59 18.08
N VAL A 72 -13.05 -3.36 18.61
CA VAL A 72 -12.84 -2.14 17.82
C VAL A 72 -11.46 -2.15 17.17
N TRP A 73 -10.43 -2.53 17.92
CA TRP A 73 -9.06 -2.66 17.43
C TRP A 73 -8.95 -3.67 16.28
N SER A 74 -9.55 -4.85 16.43
CA SER A 74 -9.54 -5.91 15.41
C SER A 74 -10.25 -5.48 14.14
N MET A 75 -11.35 -4.73 14.25
CA MET A 75 -12.06 -4.16 13.10
C MET A 75 -11.17 -3.17 12.33
N MET A 76 -10.44 -2.31 13.03
CA MET A 76 -9.50 -1.39 12.40
C MET A 76 -8.36 -2.14 11.70
N LEU A 77 -7.75 -3.13 12.35
CA LEU A 77 -6.70 -3.95 11.71
C LEU A 77 -7.21 -4.73 10.50
N GLU A 78 -8.47 -5.17 10.52
CA GLU A 78 -9.09 -5.82 9.36
C GLU A 78 -9.28 -4.82 8.21
N GLU A 79 -9.65 -3.58 8.48
CA GLU A 79 -9.75 -2.52 7.46
C GLU A 79 -8.39 -2.26 6.80
N THR A 80 -7.31 -2.14 7.59
CA THR A 80 -5.95 -1.96 7.03
C THR A 80 -5.48 -3.18 6.25
N ARG A 81 -5.85 -4.39 6.70
CA ARG A 81 -5.58 -5.64 6.01
C ARG A 81 -6.24 -5.68 4.64
N VAL A 82 -7.52 -5.33 4.55
CA VAL A 82 -8.26 -5.30 3.28
C VAL A 82 -7.67 -4.24 2.34
N ALA A 83 -7.35 -3.05 2.86
CA ALA A 83 -6.68 -2.00 2.08
C ALA A 83 -5.34 -2.47 1.50
N ALA A 84 -4.53 -3.19 2.29
CA ALA A 84 -3.28 -3.79 1.81
C ALA A 84 -3.54 -4.82 0.69
N GLY A 85 -4.56 -5.66 0.83
CA GLY A 85 -4.97 -6.61 -0.20
C GLY A 85 -5.35 -5.94 -1.52
N VAL A 86 -6.08 -4.82 -1.46
CA VAL A 86 -6.38 -4.01 -2.66
C VAL A 86 -5.11 -3.45 -3.28
N ALA A 87 -4.18 -2.91 -2.47
CA ALA A 87 -2.90 -2.42 -2.97
C ALA A 87 -2.06 -3.53 -3.64
N VAL A 88 -2.04 -4.75 -3.08
CA VAL A 88 -1.38 -5.91 -3.73
C VAL A 88 -1.95 -6.15 -5.12
N GLN A 89 -3.29 -6.18 -5.27
CA GLN A 89 -3.91 -6.39 -6.57
C GLN A 89 -3.56 -5.29 -7.57
N SER A 90 -3.54 -4.02 -7.13
CA SER A 90 -3.15 -2.89 -7.98
C SER A 90 -1.73 -3.04 -8.53
N TYR A 91 -0.76 -3.45 -7.69
CA TYR A 91 0.62 -3.70 -8.13
C TYR A 91 0.73 -4.87 -9.11
N LEU A 92 -0.02 -5.96 -8.89
CA LEU A 92 -0.04 -7.11 -9.80
C LEU A 92 -0.64 -6.74 -11.16
N MET A 93 -1.77 -6.03 -11.16
CA MET A 93 -2.43 -5.56 -12.37
C MET A 93 -1.56 -4.56 -13.14
N PHE A 94 -0.87 -3.65 -12.45
CA PHE A 94 0.08 -2.74 -13.09
C PHE A 94 1.22 -3.51 -13.76
N GLY A 95 1.82 -4.48 -13.05
CA GLY A 95 2.89 -5.32 -13.60
C GLY A 95 2.47 -6.11 -14.85
N GLN A 96 1.23 -6.59 -14.92
CA GLN A 96 0.69 -7.25 -16.12
C GLN A 96 0.57 -6.28 -17.31
N ARG A 97 0.18 -5.02 -17.06
CA ARG A 97 0.08 -3.98 -18.08
C ARG A 97 1.42 -3.54 -18.67
N LEU A 98 2.55 -3.86 -18.01
CA LEU A 98 3.88 -3.58 -18.56
C LEU A 98 4.26 -4.54 -19.71
N SER A 99 3.72 -5.75 -19.74
CA SER A 99 4.13 -6.79 -20.69
C SER A 99 4.00 -6.39 -22.18
N PRO A 100 2.91 -5.71 -22.61
CA PRO A 100 2.76 -5.34 -24.01
C PRO A 100 3.81 -4.35 -24.53
N ILE A 101 4.51 -3.62 -23.64
CA ILE A 101 5.53 -2.63 -24.04
C ILE A 101 6.65 -3.28 -24.87
N PHE A 102 7.04 -4.52 -24.54
CA PHE A 102 8.07 -5.26 -25.27
C PHE A 102 7.68 -5.70 -26.68
N GLN A 103 6.39 -5.57 -27.04
CA GLN A 103 5.81 -6.08 -28.28
C GLN A 103 5.20 -4.96 -29.14
N LEU A 104 5.49 -3.70 -28.81
CA LEU A 104 4.99 -2.56 -29.56
C LEU A 104 5.74 -2.41 -30.89
N GLU A 105 5.04 -2.72 -31.98
CA GLU A 105 5.57 -2.60 -33.35
C GLU A 105 4.96 -1.42 -34.12
N GLU A 106 3.86 -0.83 -33.62
CA GLU A 106 3.10 0.21 -34.31
C GLU A 106 2.68 1.36 -33.37
N GLU A 107 2.68 2.59 -33.89
CA GLU A 107 2.28 3.80 -33.16
C GLU A 107 0.84 3.71 -32.61
N ARG A 108 -0.07 3.08 -33.38
CA ARG A 108 -1.46 2.89 -32.95
C ARG A 108 -1.53 2.02 -31.69
N ALA A 109 -0.73 0.97 -31.60
CA ALA A 109 -0.67 0.10 -30.42
C ALA A 109 -0.09 0.85 -29.22
N ALA A 110 0.95 1.67 -29.44
CA ALA A 110 1.54 2.51 -28.39
C ALA A 110 0.50 3.50 -27.80
N LYS A 111 -0.30 4.16 -28.66
CA LYS A 111 -1.39 5.05 -28.23
C LYS A 111 -2.47 4.33 -27.42
N LEU A 112 -2.91 3.17 -27.89
CA LEU A 112 -3.91 2.36 -27.16
C LEU A 112 -3.39 1.90 -25.79
N LEU A 113 -2.09 1.57 -25.70
CA LEU A 113 -1.48 1.20 -24.42
C LEU A 113 -1.34 2.42 -23.51
N ALA A 114 -0.99 3.59 -24.04
CA ALA A 114 -0.96 4.84 -23.28
C ALA A 114 -2.32 5.15 -22.63
N GLU A 115 -3.42 5.04 -23.39
CA GLU A 115 -4.78 5.21 -22.88
C GLU A 115 -5.14 4.22 -21.75
N GLN A 116 -4.56 3.01 -21.75
CA GLN A 116 -4.75 2.04 -20.67
C GLN A 116 -4.01 2.47 -19.40
N PHE A 117 -2.80 3.02 -19.53
CA PHE A 117 -2.06 3.58 -18.40
C PHE A 117 -2.71 4.86 -17.85
N GLU A 118 -3.27 5.73 -18.70
CA GLU A 118 -4.03 6.90 -18.23
C GLU A 118 -5.27 6.49 -17.44
N ARG A 119 -6.02 5.52 -17.96
CA ARG A 119 -7.17 4.95 -17.23
C ARG A 119 -6.74 4.34 -15.91
N PHE A 120 -5.66 3.58 -15.90
CA PHE A 120 -5.13 3.01 -14.67
C PHE A 120 -4.76 4.09 -13.65
N ALA A 121 -4.05 5.15 -14.07
CA ALA A 121 -3.68 6.26 -13.18
C ALA A 121 -4.90 6.94 -12.56
N ALA A 122 -5.99 7.09 -13.33
CA ALA A 122 -7.25 7.67 -12.88
C ALA A 122 -8.03 6.75 -11.93
N GLU A 123 -8.09 5.45 -12.21
CA GLU A 123 -8.79 4.44 -11.39
C GLU A 123 -8.07 4.17 -10.06
N HIS A 124 -6.75 4.27 -10.06
CA HIS A 124 -5.89 3.88 -8.94
C HIS A 124 -5.29 5.06 -8.17
N GLY A 125 -5.66 6.31 -8.46
CA GLY A 125 -5.17 7.49 -7.73
C GLY A 125 -5.90 7.80 -6.41
N SER A 126 -6.93 7.03 -6.05
CA SER A 126 -7.77 7.33 -4.88
C SER A 126 -8.45 6.11 -4.25
N GLN A 127 -8.00 4.89 -4.51
CA GLN A 127 -8.53 3.68 -3.90
C GLN A 127 -8.37 3.69 -2.38
N MET A 128 -7.27 4.23 -1.86
CA MET A 128 -7.05 4.29 -0.40
C MET A 128 -8.05 5.21 0.31
N SER A 129 -8.67 6.15 -0.41
CA SER A 129 -9.71 7.03 0.16
C SER A 129 -11.02 6.31 0.46
N GLY A 130 -11.22 5.10 -0.07
CA GLY A 130 -12.40 4.28 0.20
C GLY A 130 -12.38 3.58 1.56
N PHE A 131 -11.25 3.60 2.26
CA PHE A 131 -11.04 2.91 3.54
C PHE A 131 -11.05 3.87 4.71
N ARG A 132 -11.52 3.40 5.88
CA ARG A 132 -11.53 4.17 7.13
C ARG A 132 -10.19 4.08 7.85
N LEU A 133 -9.19 4.80 7.34
CA LEU A 133 -7.81 4.76 7.86
C LEU A 133 -7.46 5.96 8.77
N ASP A 134 -8.43 6.76 9.19
CA ASP A 134 -8.17 7.95 10.01
C ASP A 134 -7.62 7.63 11.40
N ASP A 135 -7.97 6.45 11.94
CA ASP A 135 -7.41 5.92 13.20
C ASP A 135 -6.08 5.18 13.01
N ALA A 136 -5.58 5.07 11.78
CA ALA A 136 -4.29 4.48 11.44
C ALA A 136 -3.48 5.46 10.55
N PRO A 137 -3.12 6.65 11.05
CA PRO A 137 -2.52 7.71 10.24
C PRO A 137 -1.22 7.30 9.54
N GLY A 138 -0.40 6.47 10.18
CA GLY A 138 0.82 5.94 9.57
C GLY A 138 0.55 4.97 8.44
N VAL A 139 -0.44 4.08 8.61
CA VAL A 139 -0.91 3.18 7.56
C VAL A 139 -1.44 4.00 6.38
N LYS A 140 -2.33 4.96 6.65
CA LYS A 140 -2.89 5.87 5.65
C LYS A 140 -1.79 6.56 4.85
N SER A 141 -0.80 7.13 5.54
CA SER A 141 0.31 7.83 4.90
C SER A 141 1.11 6.90 3.98
N ILE A 142 1.50 5.72 4.46
CA ILE A 142 2.33 4.78 3.69
C ILE A 142 1.54 4.20 2.50
N PHE A 143 0.26 3.90 2.68
CA PHE A 143 -0.56 3.33 1.61
C PHE A 143 -0.85 4.35 0.52
N THR A 144 -1.12 5.62 0.88
CA THR A 144 -1.24 6.71 -0.10
C THR A 144 0.08 6.94 -0.85
N GLU A 145 1.23 6.86 -0.18
CA GLU A 145 2.54 6.94 -0.85
C GLU A 145 2.69 5.81 -1.88
N ILE A 146 2.39 4.57 -1.48
CA ILE A 146 2.44 3.37 -2.34
C ILE A 146 1.49 3.47 -3.55
N GLU A 147 0.32 4.05 -3.35
CA GLU A 147 -0.69 4.29 -4.40
C GLU A 147 -0.20 5.32 -5.42
N ASN A 148 0.33 6.45 -4.93
CA ASN A 148 0.84 7.54 -5.77
C ASN A 148 1.96 7.07 -6.70
N ILE A 149 2.83 6.16 -6.22
CA ILE A 149 3.90 5.56 -7.03
C ILE A 149 3.34 4.95 -8.34
N LEU A 150 2.25 4.19 -8.25
CA LEU A 150 1.67 3.56 -9.45
C LEU A 150 1.00 4.59 -10.36
N SER A 151 0.32 5.59 -9.80
CA SER A 151 -0.33 6.65 -10.57
C SER A 151 0.69 7.51 -11.32
N GLU A 152 1.78 7.89 -10.66
CA GLU A 152 2.89 8.64 -11.26
C GLU A 152 3.59 7.83 -12.36
N GLU A 153 3.91 6.56 -12.09
CA GLU A 153 4.57 5.72 -13.08
C GLU A 153 3.69 5.44 -14.29
N SER A 154 2.39 5.22 -14.09
CA SER A 154 1.42 5.08 -15.18
C SER A 154 1.37 6.33 -16.05
N SER A 155 1.34 7.51 -15.41
CA SER A 155 1.36 8.79 -16.11
C SER A 155 2.65 8.97 -16.91
N ARG A 156 3.80 8.60 -16.33
CA ARG A 156 5.11 8.64 -17.00
C ARG A 156 5.16 7.74 -18.23
N ILE A 157 4.70 6.50 -18.10
CA ILE A 157 4.67 5.53 -19.21
C ILE A 157 3.72 6.01 -20.31
N SER A 158 2.51 6.48 -19.97
CA SER A 158 1.59 7.05 -20.96
C SER A 158 2.25 8.19 -21.75
N GLN A 159 2.83 9.16 -21.03
CA GLN A 159 3.49 10.30 -21.66
C GLN A 159 4.64 9.88 -22.58
N ALA A 160 5.39 8.84 -22.22
CA ALA A 160 6.46 8.30 -23.05
C ALA A 160 5.90 7.66 -24.35
N LEU A 161 4.81 6.90 -24.25
CA LEU A 161 4.16 6.23 -25.39
C LEU A 161 3.44 7.20 -26.33
N LEU A 162 3.04 8.38 -25.86
CA LEU A 162 2.40 9.43 -26.66
C LEU A 162 3.39 10.38 -27.36
N ARG A 163 4.70 10.21 -27.18
CA ARG A 163 5.72 11.04 -27.84
C ARG A 163 5.74 10.81 -29.35
N THR A 164 6.17 11.84 -30.09
CA THR A 164 6.39 11.73 -31.55
C THR A 164 7.40 10.63 -31.92
N HIS A 165 8.41 10.41 -31.08
CA HIS A 165 9.39 9.32 -31.19
C HIS A 165 9.09 8.24 -30.14
N TRP A 166 7.89 7.67 -30.20
CA TRP A 166 7.42 6.65 -29.26
C TRP A 166 8.31 5.39 -29.29
N ASP A 167 8.89 5.07 -30.44
CA ASP A 167 9.81 3.94 -30.67
C ASP A 167 11.08 4.05 -29.83
N ILE A 168 11.69 5.25 -29.81
CA ILE A 168 12.84 5.55 -28.94
C ILE A 168 12.43 5.46 -27.47
N ALA A 169 11.26 6.01 -27.13
CA ALA A 169 10.75 5.96 -25.76
C ALA A 169 10.45 4.53 -25.29
N VAL A 170 9.98 3.65 -26.17
CA VAL A 170 9.80 2.22 -25.89
C VAL A 170 11.13 1.53 -25.64
N GLU A 171 12.18 1.85 -26.39
CA GLU A 171 13.53 1.31 -26.14
C GLU A 171 14.08 1.75 -24.78
N GLU A 172 13.89 3.02 -24.41
CA GLU A 172 14.26 3.56 -23.09
C GLU A 172 13.48 2.87 -21.96
N LEU A 173 12.15 2.78 -22.09
CA LEU A 173 11.31 2.05 -21.14
C LEU A 173 11.75 0.59 -21.04
N GLY A 174 12.07 -0.07 -22.15
CA GLY A 174 12.56 -1.44 -22.20
C GLY A 174 13.80 -1.68 -21.34
N LYS A 175 14.68 -0.69 -21.20
CA LYS A 175 15.88 -0.74 -20.34
C LYS A 175 15.53 -0.61 -18.86
N GLU A 176 14.48 0.15 -18.53
CA GLU A 176 14.03 0.38 -17.15
C GLU A 176 13.11 -0.72 -16.63
N LEU A 177 12.31 -1.35 -17.51
CA LEU A 177 11.26 -2.31 -17.19
C LEU A 177 11.71 -3.47 -16.29
N PRO A 178 12.88 -4.10 -16.49
CA PRO A 178 13.34 -5.16 -15.59
C PRO A 178 13.42 -4.70 -14.14
N ASN A 179 13.95 -3.50 -13.89
CA ASN A 179 14.05 -2.93 -12.54
C ASN A 179 12.66 -2.53 -12.00
N ILE A 180 11.81 -1.96 -12.85
CA ILE A 180 10.42 -1.64 -12.48
C ILE A 180 9.70 -2.90 -12.01
N VAL A 181 9.77 -4.00 -12.77
CA VAL A 181 9.14 -5.27 -12.43
C VAL A 181 9.68 -5.85 -11.12
N VAL A 182 10.99 -5.77 -10.88
CA VAL A 182 11.60 -6.21 -9.61
C VAL A 182 11.08 -5.38 -8.44
N ASN A 183 11.08 -4.06 -8.56
CA ASN A 183 10.66 -3.14 -7.50
C ASN A 183 9.16 -3.31 -7.19
N LEU A 184 8.31 -3.45 -8.21
CA LEU A 184 6.89 -3.75 -8.05
C LEU A 184 6.66 -5.04 -7.26
N LYS A 185 7.37 -6.12 -7.62
CA LYS A 185 7.25 -7.41 -6.92
C LYS A 185 7.66 -7.32 -5.46
N GLN A 186 8.70 -6.56 -5.14
CA GLN A 186 9.16 -6.39 -3.76
C GLN A 186 8.14 -5.63 -2.92
N ILE A 187 7.57 -4.53 -3.45
CA ILE A 187 6.53 -3.76 -2.75
C ILE A 187 5.26 -4.60 -2.59
N ALA A 188 4.83 -5.30 -3.65
CA ALA A 188 3.67 -6.21 -3.59
C ALA A 188 3.88 -7.32 -2.55
N SER A 189 5.09 -7.89 -2.45
CA SER A 189 5.42 -8.90 -1.45
C SER A 189 5.39 -8.33 -0.02
N ALA A 190 5.86 -7.10 0.17
CA ALA A 190 5.81 -6.43 1.46
C ALA A 190 4.36 -6.18 1.91
N LEU A 191 3.52 -5.67 1.01
CA LEU A 191 2.08 -5.48 1.24
C LEU A 191 1.40 -6.82 1.54
N LYS A 192 1.73 -7.88 0.79
CA LYS A 192 1.16 -9.21 1.04
C LYS A 192 1.55 -9.79 2.39
N THR A 193 2.79 -9.52 2.82
CA THR A 193 3.28 -9.92 4.14
C THR A 193 2.50 -9.19 5.24
N TYR A 194 2.31 -7.87 5.10
CA TYR A 194 1.46 -7.08 5.99
C TYR A 194 0.02 -7.62 6.04
N GLU A 195 -0.62 -7.80 4.87
CA GLU A 195 -1.98 -8.35 4.72
C GLU A 195 -2.15 -9.72 5.40
N THR A 196 -1.12 -10.56 5.37
CA THR A 196 -1.19 -11.91 5.94
C THR A 196 -1.01 -11.91 7.46
N ASN A 197 -0.24 -10.95 7.98
CA ASN A 197 0.24 -11.00 9.35
C ASN A 197 -0.54 -10.10 10.32
N ILE A 198 -1.05 -8.96 9.86
CA ILE A 198 -1.55 -7.89 10.74
C ILE A 198 -2.71 -8.33 11.67
N THR A 199 -3.51 -9.34 11.30
CA THR A 199 -4.65 -9.85 12.11
C THR A 199 -4.41 -11.22 12.76
N GLN A 200 -3.16 -11.66 12.91
CA GLN A 200 -2.86 -13.02 13.42
C GLN A 200 -3.08 -13.21 14.93
N VAL A 201 -3.16 -12.14 15.71
CA VAL A 201 -3.37 -12.22 17.17
C VAL A 201 -4.85 -12.41 17.47
N ARG A 202 -5.16 -13.38 18.34
CA ARG A 202 -6.53 -13.73 18.78
C ARG A 202 -6.57 -13.77 20.31
N PRO A 203 -7.72 -13.43 20.92
CA PRO A 203 -7.92 -13.44 22.36
C PRO A 203 -8.06 -14.87 22.92
#